data_AF-A0A2H5UVP8-F1
#
_entry.id   AF-A0A2H5UVP8-F1
#
_cell.length_a   1.000
_cell.length_b   1.000
_cell.length_c   1.000
_cell.angle_alpha   90.00
_cell.angle_beta   90.00
_cell.angle_gamma   90.00
#
_symmetry.space_group_name_H-M   'P 1'
#
loop_
_entity.id
_entity.type
_entity.pdbx_description
1 polymer ?
#
loop_
_entity_poly.entity_id
_entity_poly.type
_entity_poly.pdbx_seq_one_letter_code
_entity_poly.pdbx_strand_id
1 'polypeptide(L)'
;MEREYISEAPPTVRVKLIYVEEAKAEVSLSDSELARLPELAKAFERAREESRTGRYPAQFERLNPEPTILNLDIETASEFVELIKEKGGTSLYEKAVTLETSLGKYIVAVEHSCG
;
A
#
# COMPACT_ATOMS: atom_id res chain seq x y z
N MET A 1 -16.28 0.55 -37.13
CA MET A 1 -16.96 1.00 -35.89
C MET A 1 -16.54 0.04 -34.79
N GLU A 2 -15.36 0.26 -34.21
CA GLU A 2 -14.97 -0.45 -32.99
C GLU A 2 -15.54 0.35 -31.83
N ARG A 3 -16.54 -0.21 -31.16
CA ARG A 3 -17.09 0.37 -29.94
C ARG A 3 -16.05 0.20 -28.86
N GLU A 4 -15.57 1.32 -28.35
CA GLU A 4 -14.80 1.46 -27.14
C GLU A 4 -15.48 0.65 -26.02
N TYR A 5 -14.90 -0.49 -25.67
CA TYR A 5 -15.12 -1.12 -24.37
C TYR A 5 -14.35 -0.29 -23.34
N ILE A 6 -14.85 0.92 -23.03
CA ILE A 6 -14.48 1.56 -21.77
C ILE A 6 -15.16 0.70 -20.71
N SER A 7 -14.38 -0.21 -20.11
CA SER A 7 -14.86 -1.00 -18.99
C SER A 7 -15.35 -0.02 -17.92
N GLU A 8 -16.65 -0.04 -17.63
CA GLU A 8 -17.24 0.57 -16.45
C GLU A 8 -16.79 -0.20 -15.20
N ALA A 9 -15.48 -0.29 -14.98
CA ALA A 9 -14.97 -0.67 -13.69
C ALA A 9 -15.33 0.47 -12.72
N PRO A 10 -15.89 0.18 -11.54
CA PRO A 10 -16.12 1.19 -10.53
C PRO A 10 -14.80 1.91 -10.23
N PRO A 11 -14.84 3.21 -9.90
CA PRO A 11 -13.62 3.96 -9.63
C PRO A 11 -12.86 3.32 -8.46
N THR A 12 -11.62 2.93 -8.70
CA THR A 12 -10.71 2.36 -7.69
C THR A 12 -9.56 3.31 -7.40
N VAL A 13 -9.13 3.35 -6.14
CA VAL A 13 -7.90 4.04 -5.71
C VAL A 13 -6.73 3.06 -5.77
N ARG A 14 -5.68 3.45 -6.50
CA ARG A 14 -4.45 2.67 -6.61
C ARG A 14 -3.53 2.99 -5.44
N VAL A 15 -3.18 1.99 -4.65
CA VAL A 15 -2.25 2.09 -3.52
C VAL A 15 -0.99 1.31 -3.86
N LYS A 16 0.17 1.97 -3.74
CA LYS A 16 1.49 1.36 -3.88
C LYS A 16 1.96 0.90 -2.50
N LEU A 17 2.36 -0.37 -2.42
CA LEU A 17 2.90 -0.99 -1.22
C LEU A 17 4.32 -1.48 -1.51
N ILE A 18 5.28 -1.03 -0.71
CA ILE A 18 6.66 -1.46 -0.81
C ILE A 18 7.07 -2.02 0.54
N TYR A 19 7.43 -3.31 0.61
CA TYR A 19 8.01 -3.89 1.81
C TYR A 19 9.45 -3.38 2.00
N VAL A 20 9.81 -3.07 3.24
CA VAL A 20 11.17 -2.64 3.63
C VAL A 20 11.61 -3.34 4.91
N GLU A 21 12.84 -3.86 4.95
CA GLU A 21 13.39 -4.51 6.14
C GLU A 21 13.69 -3.50 7.27
N GLU A 22 14.30 -2.37 6.92
CA GLU A 22 14.73 -1.35 7.88
C GLU A 22 14.25 0.04 7.47
N ALA A 23 13.24 0.53 8.17
CA ALA A 23 12.81 1.91 8.16
C ALA A 23 12.33 2.34 9.55
N LYS A 24 12.34 3.66 9.80
CA LYS A 24 11.67 4.22 10.97
C LYS A 24 10.20 4.41 10.61
N ALA A 25 9.32 3.71 11.32
CA ALA A 25 7.88 3.82 11.09
C ALA A 25 7.36 5.19 11.55
N GLU A 26 6.48 5.77 10.76
CA GLU A 26 5.70 6.96 11.08
C GLU A 26 4.38 6.57 11.75
N VAL A 27 3.80 5.44 11.36
CA VAL A 27 2.55 4.92 11.89
C VAL A 27 2.67 3.41 12.15
N SER A 28 2.06 2.94 13.22
CA SER A 28 1.92 1.50 13.51
C SER A 28 0.47 1.07 13.45
N LEU A 29 0.18 -0.01 12.74
CA LEU A 29 -1.14 -0.64 12.66
C LEU A 29 -1.13 -1.96 13.42
N SER A 30 -2.12 -2.13 14.30
CA SER A 30 -2.35 -3.37 15.03
C SER A 30 -3.12 -4.38 14.17
N ASP A 31 -3.07 -5.66 14.57
CA ASP A 31 -3.78 -6.73 13.88
C ASP A 31 -5.29 -6.53 13.85
N SER A 32 -5.86 -5.91 14.90
CA SER A 32 -7.30 -5.62 14.96
C SER A 32 -7.72 -4.47 14.03
N GLU A 33 -6.82 -3.51 13.77
CA GLU A 33 -7.04 -2.46 12.77
C GLU A 33 -6.92 -3.04 11.35
N LEU A 34 -5.90 -3.87 11.09
CA LEU A 34 -5.74 -4.56 9.80
C LEU A 34 -6.88 -5.54 9.52
N ALA A 35 -7.41 -6.21 10.53
CA ALA A 35 -8.54 -7.14 10.37
C ALA A 35 -9.82 -6.47 9.87
N ARG A 36 -9.97 -5.15 10.05
CA ARG A 36 -11.08 -4.36 9.49
C ARG A 36 -10.94 -4.16 7.98
N LEU A 37 -9.71 -4.23 7.47
CA LEU A 37 -9.34 -4.01 6.08
C LEU A 37 -8.68 -5.28 5.50
N PRO A 38 -9.43 -6.40 5.34
CA PRO A 38 -8.85 -7.71 5.04
C PRO A 38 -8.13 -7.77 3.67
N GLU A 39 -8.54 -6.97 2.70
CA GLU A 39 -7.86 -6.87 1.41
C GLU A 39 -6.48 -6.24 1.53
N LEU A 40 -6.34 -5.25 2.43
CA LEU A 40 -5.08 -4.59 2.72
C LEU A 40 -4.12 -5.54 3.46
N ALA A 41 -4.62 -6.32 4.42
CA ALA A 41 -3.83 -7.33 5.11
C ALA A 41 -3.23 -8.35 4.12
N LYS A 42 -4.04 -8.89 3.21
CA LYS A 42 -3.57 -9.80 2.14
C LYS A 42 -2.55 -9.13 1.22
N ALA A 43 -2.74 -7.85 0.91
CA ALA A 43 -1.80 -7.11 0.07
C ALA A 43 -0.43 -6.90 0.77
N PHE A 44 -0.41 -6.66 2.08
CA PHE A 44 0.84 -6.59 2.86
C PHE A 44 1.58 -7.93 2.90
N GLU A 45 0.87 -9.04 3.07
CA GLU A 45 1.44 -10.39 3.00
C GLU A 45 2.07 -10.63 1.63
N ARG A 46 1.29 -10.39 0.57
CA ARG A 46 1.74 -10.55 -0.82
C ARG A 46 2.96 -9.70 -1.13
N ALA A 47 2.97 -8.42 -0.74
CA ALA A 47 4.09 -7.52 -0.99
C ALA A 47 5.39 -8.00 -0.34
N ARG A 48 5.28 -8.57 0.87
CA ARG A 48 6.41 -9.18 1.57
C ARG A 48 6.90 -10.45 0.87
N GLU A 49 5.98 -11.32 0.44
CA GLU A 49 6.32 -12.56 -0.26
C GLU A 49 7.00 -12.29 -1.61
N GLU A 50 6.43 -11.40 -2.44
CA GLU A 50 7.00 -11.02 -3.75
C GLU A 50 8.42 -10.45 -3.58
N SER A 51 8.62 -9.57 -2.60
CA SER A 51 9.94 -9.00 -2.28
C SER A 51 10.96 -10.08 -1.89
N ARG A 52 10.55 -11.10 -1.12
CA ARG A 52 11.41 -12.24 -0.73
C ARG A 52 11.74 -13.18 -1.88
N THR A 53 10.89 -13.23 -2.91
CA THR A 53 11.01 -14.17 -4.03
C THR A 53 11.96 -13.63 -5.10
N GLY A 54 12.05 -12.30 -5.27
CA GLY A 54 12.93 -11.61 -6.22
C GLY A 54 14.40 -11.42 -5.80
N ARG A 55 14.88 -12.16 -4.78
CA ARG A 55 16.10 -11.93 -3.98
C ARG A 55 17.25 -11.18 -4.68
N TYR A 56 17.37 -9.90 -4.31
CA TYR A 56 18.67 -9.25 -4.18
C TYR A 56 19.18 -9.46 -2.74
N PRO A 57 20.51 -9.53 -2.48
CA PRO A 57 21.02 -9.56 -1.10
C PRO A 57 20.50 -8.36 -0.30
N ALA A 58 20.26 -8.52 1.01
CA ALA A 58 19.57 -7.52 1.87
C ALA A 58 20.05 -6.06 1.74
N GLN A 59 21.34 -5.86 1.44
CA GLN A 59 21.93 -4.53 1.19
C GLN A 59 21.46 -3.85 -0.12
N PHE A 60 20.87 -4.61 -1.03
CA PHE A 60 20.41 -4.19 -2.36
C PHE A 60 18.89 -4.17 -2.50
N GLU A 61 18.13 -4.72 -1.55
CA GLU A 61 16.66 -4.55 -1.48
C GLU A 61 16.27 -3.06 -1.45
N ARG A 62 17.16 -2.20 -0.97
CA ARG A 62 17.01 -0.73 -0.97
C ARG A 62 17.07 -0.09 -2.37
N LEU A 63 17.46 -0.80 -3.44
CA LEU A 63 17.78 -0.18 -4.73
C LEU A 63 16.64 -0.05 -5.75
N ASN A 64 15.49 -0.71 -5.54
CA ASN A 64 14.16 -0.37 -6.09
C ASN A 64 13.28 -1.61 -5.95
N PRO A 65 12.58 -1.80 -4.82
CA PRO A 65 11.53 -2.81 -4.76
C PRO A 65 10.45 -2.42 -5.75
N GLU A 66 10.02 -3.37 -6.59
CA GLU A 66 8.80 -3.16 -7.38
C GLU A 66 7.62 -3.02 -6.41
N PRO A 67 6.81 -1.95 -6.52
CA PRO A 67 5.67 -1.77 -5.64
C PRO A 67 4.59 -2.79 -5.99
N THR A 68 4.07 -3.48 -4.97
CA THR A 68 2.81 -4.21 -5.10
C THR A 68 1.68 -3.18 -5.23
N ILE A 69 0.93 -3.26 -6.33
CA ILE A 69 -0.20 -2.38 -6.59
C ILE A 69 -1.48 -3.04 -6.07
N LEU A 70 -2.15 -2.35 -5.14
CA LEU A 70 -3.47 -2.69 -4.64
C LEU A 70 -4.49 -1.73 -5.23
N ASN A 71 -5.58 -2.24 -5.80
CA ASN A 71 -6.72 -1.43 -6.21
C ASN A 71 -7.79 -1.58 -5.13
N LEU A 72 -8.05 -0.51 -4.39
CA LEU A 72 -9.11 -0.43 -3.39
C LEU A 72 -10.33 0.26 -4.00
N ASP A 73 -11.53 -0.12 -3.60
CA ASP A 73 -12.70 0.74 -3.81
C ASP A 73 -12.56 2.05 -3.00
N ILE A 74 -13.37 3.06 -3.34
CA ILE A 74 -13.29 4.38 -2.72
C ILE A 74 -13.55 4.33 -1.20
N GLU A 75 -14.48 3.49 -0.74
CA GLU A 75 -14.86 3.42 0.67
C GLU A 75 -13.70 2.86 1.50
N THR A 76 -13.18 1.71 1.09
CA THR A 76 -12.02 1.05 1.72
C THR A 76 -10.78 1.94 1.68
N ALA A 77 -10.53 2.62 0.55
CA ALA A 77 -9.42 3.56 0.44
C ALA A 77 -9.58 4.76 1.38
N SER A 78 -10.80 5.29 1.53
CA SER A 78 -11.07 6.42 2.41
C SER A 78 -10.90 6.04 3.87
N GLU A 79 -11.40 4.87 4.28
CA GLU A 79 -11.20 4.34 5.63
C GLU A 79 -9.70 4.18 5.94
N PHE A 80 -8.95 3.61 5.00
CA PHE A 80 -7.52 3.43 5.18
C PHE A 80 -6.77 4.76 5.29
N VAL A 81 -7.06 5.73 4.41
CA VAL A 81 -6.42 7.06 4.43
C VAL A 81 -6.71 7.79 5.74
N GLU A 82 -7.96 7.79 6.20
CA GLU A 82 -8.33 8.45 7.45
C GLU A 82 -7.67 7.74 8.66
N LEU A 83 -7.60 6.41 8.67
CA LEU A 83 -6.86 5.68 9.71
C LEU A 83 -5.38 6.11 9.78
N ILE A 84 -4.70 6.24 8.63
CA ILE A 84 -3.30 6.70 8.60
C ILE A 84 -3.19 8.15 9.08
N LYS A 85 -4.11 9.01 8.66
CA LYS A 85 -4.13 10.43 9.04
C LYS A 85 -4.39 10.63 10.53
N GLU A 86 -5.30 9.88 11.13
CA GLU A 86 -5.58 9.92 12.57
C GLU A 86 -4.36 9.56 13.41
N LYS A 87 -3.55 8.60 12.94
CA LYS A 87 -2.39 8.10 13.70
C LYS A 87 -1.10 8.88 13.42
N GLY A 88 -0.87 9.27 12.17
CA GLY A 88 0.38 9.89 11.71
C GLY A 88 0.28 11.38 11.41
N GLY A 89 -0.92 11.98 11.48
CA GLY A 89 -1.16 13.38 11.15
C GLY A 89 -0.94 13.73 9.67
N THR A 90 -0.81 12.73 8.78
CA THR A 90 -0.53 12.90 7.35
C THR A 90 -1.48 12.07 6.52
N SER A 91 -1.97 12.62 5.40
CA SER A 91 -2.72 11.88 4.40
C SER A 91 -1.83 11.15 3.39
N LEU A 92 -2.19 9.91 3.01
CA LEU A 92 -1.53 9.16 1.93
C LEU A 92 -1.70 9.78 0.53
N TYR A 93 -2.64 10.71 0.37
CA TYR A 93 -2.81 11.52 -0.84
C TYR A 93 -1.77 12.67 -0.92
N GLU A 94 -1.15 13.05 0.20
CA GLU A 94 -0.19 14.15 0.26
C GLU A 94 1.25 13.66 0.14
N LYS A 95 1.58 12.55 0.82
CA LYS A 95 2.89 11.92 0.76
C LYS A 95 2.82 10.43 1.06
N ALA A 96 3.88 9.72 0.68
CA ALA A 96 4.11 8.37 1.14
C ALA A 96 4.33 8.34 2.67
N VAL A 97 3.87 7.28 3.33
CA VAL A 97 4.01 7.06 4.77
C VAL A 97 4.65 5.71 5.02
N THR A 98 5.60 5.67 5.96
CA THR A 98 6.18 4.42 6.44
C THR A 98 5.31 3.81 7.54
N LEU A 99 4.72 2.64 7.29
CA LEU A 99 3.87 1.89 8.21
C LEU A 99 4.64 0.72 8.82
N GLU A 100 4.35 0.39 10.08
CA GLU A 100 4.75 -0.86 10.72
C GLU A 100 3.50 -1.69 11.08
N THR A 101 3.58 -2.98 10.80
CA THR A 101 2.56 -3.97 11.14
C THR A 101 3.24 -5.22 11.73
N SER A 102 2.46 -6.19 12.21
CA SER A 102 2.99 -7.50 12.60
C SER A 102 3.66 -8.26 11.44
N LEU A 103 3.34 -7.90 10.20
CA LEU A 103 3.90 -8.51 8.99
C LEU A 103 5.23 -7.88 8.58
N GLY A 104 5.54 -6.67 9.05
CA GLY A 104 6.79 -5.96 8.76
C GLY A 104 6.58 -4.47 8.55
N LYS A 105 7.53 -3.84 7.85
CA LYS A 105 7.48 -2.41 7.56
C LYS A 105 7.24 -2.18 6.08
N TYR A 106 6.45 -1.15 5.79
CA TYR A 106 5.99 -0.86 4.45
C TYR A 106 6.04 0.64 4.17
N ILE A 107 6.47 1.03 2.98
CA ILE A 107 6.24 2.37 2.45
C ILE A 107 4.96 2.30 1.63
N VAL A 108 4.00 3.15 1.97
CA VAL A 108 2.67 3.16 1.37
C VAL A 108 2.38 4.53 0.78
N ALA A 109 1.83 4.56 -0.43
CA ALA A 109 1.43 5.80 -1.09
C ALA A 109 0.18 5.57 -1.96
N VAL A 110 -0.67 6.58 -2.08
CA VAL A 110 -1.70 6.58 -3.13
C VAL A 110 -1.07 7.03 -4.45
N GLU A 111 -1.32 6.27 -5.52
CA GLU A 111 -0.96 6.66 -6.86
C GLU A 111 -1.99 7.64 -7.40
N HIS A 112 -1.64 8.93 -7.39
CA HIS A 112 -2.35 9.91 -8.17
C HIS A 112 -1.94 9.78 -9.64
N SER A 113 -2.90 9.50 -10.50
CA SER A 113 -2.77 9.77 -11.93
C SER A 113 -2.65 11.29 -12.09
N CYS A 114 -1.43 11.83 -12.10
CA CYS A 114 -1.21 13.13 -12.72
C CYS A 114 -1.49 12.92 -14.20
N GLY A 115 -2.67 13.36 -14.66
CA GLY A 115 -3.02 13.40 -16.08
C GLY A 115 -2.03 14.24 -16.87
#